data_AF-A0A7K0SL25-F1
#
_entry.id   AF-A0A7K0SL25-F1
#
_cell.length_a   1.000
_cell.length_b   1.000
_cell.length_c   1.000
_cell.angle_alpha   90.00
_cell.angle_beta   90.00
_cell.angle_gamma   90.00
#
_symmetry.space_group_name_H-M   'P 1'
#
loop_
_entity.id
_entity.type
_entity.pdbx_description
1 polymer ?
#
loop_
_entity_poly.entity_id
_entity_poly.type
_entity_poly.pdbx_seq_one_letter_code
_entity_poly.pdbx_strand_id
1 'polypeptide(L)'
;VITVAGPTGEKVIPVFTSAMAMKAWNSEARPIPIEAQRVGLAAASEQTDRLVVNPGTDSIVLRRPVVWSIAQGNPYFAHWESTEFDAETRDLLAGIDNLLEVGFGPGDPNATGDGPDVTLLLWLVDGLDAEQVHALTTEVQARVSGSDLFTSRVDALTLTLSKKSDLP
;
A
#
# COMPACT_ATOMS: atom_id res chain seq x y z
N VAL A 1 -14.57 -4.29 -18.13
CA VAL A 1 -14.45 -3.17 -17.16
C VAL A 1 -14.45 -1.86 -17.93
N ILE A 2 -14.65 -0.73 -17.26
CA ILE A 2 -14.43 0.60 -17.85
C ILE A 2 -13.30 1.29 -17.08
N THR A 3 -12.53 2.11 -17.76
CA THR A 3 -11.49 2.95 -17.16
C THR A 3 -12.00 4.39 -17.11
N VAL A 4 -11.90 5.05 -15.97
CA VAL A 4 -12.32 6.44 -15.76
C VAL A 4 -11.16 7.26 -15.19
N ALA A 5 -11.27 8.59 -15.25
CA ALA A 5 -10.34 9.48 -14.55
C ALA A 5 -10.72 9.55 -13.06
N GLY A 6 -9.72 9.33 -12.20
CA GLY A 6 -9.81 9.57 -10.77
C GLY A 6 -9.73 11.06 -10.42
N PRO A 7 -9.85 11.41 -9.13
CA PRO A 7 -9.89 12.80 -8.68
C PRO A 7 -8.67 13.64 -9.09
N THR A 8 -7.51 13.00 -9.28
CA THR A 8 -6.26 13.66 -9.70
C THR A 8 -5.92 13.45 -11.17
N GLY A 9 -6.85 12.87 -11.95
CA GLY A 9 -6.70 12.59 -13.38
C GLY A 9 -6.03 11.25 -13.70
N GLU A 10 -5.67 10.47 -12.68
CA GLU A 10 -5.12 9.14 -12.82
C GLU A 10 -6.15 8.14 -13.37
N LYS A 11 -5.72 7.12 -14.09
CA LYS A 11 -6.63 6.07 -14.57
C LYS A 11 -7.01 5.15 -13.43
N VAL A 12 -8.32 4.96 -13.21
CA VAL A 12 -8.86 4.00 -12.25
C VAL A 12 -9.97 3.15 -12.87
N ILE A 13 -10.18 1.95 -12.32
CA ILE A 13 -11.33 1.12 -12.66
C ILE A 13 -12.31 1.12 -11.48
N PRO A 14 -13.55 1.62 -11.67
CA PRO A 14 -14.59 1.49 -10.66
C PRO A 14 -15.09 0.04 -10.62
N VAL A 15 -15.16 -0.52 -9.42
CA VAL A 15 -15.67 -1.87 -9.15
C VAL A 15 -16.73 -1.80 -8.07
N PHE A 16 -17.69 -2.72 -8.09
CA PHE A 16 -18.85 -2.65 -7.22
C PHE A 16 -19.10 -3.99 -6.56
N THR A 17 -19.34 -3.96 -5.25
CA THR A 17 -19.71 -5.14 -4.46
C THR A 17 -21.16 -5.55 -4.68
N SER A 18 -22.00 -4.63 -5.19
CA SER A 18 -23.41 -4.89 -5.47
C SER A 18 -23.97 -4.02 -6.60
N ALA A 19 -25.07 -4.48 -7.20
CA ALA A 19 -25.84 -3.68 -8.15
C ALA A 19 -26.41 -2.39 -7.53
N MET A 20 -26.65 -2.39 -6.20
CA MET A 20 -27.12 -1.22 -5.47
C MET A 20 -26.03 -0.14 -5.41
N ALA A 21 -24.80 -0.50 -5.04
CA ALA A 21 -23.66 0.41 -5.04
C ALA A 21 -23.38 0.97 -6.45
N MET A 22 -23.47 0.12 -7.48
CA MET A 22 -23.32 0.56 -8.87
C MET A 22 -24.37 1.58 -9.30
N LYS A 23 -25.63 1.38 -8.92
CA LYS A 23 -26.73 2.32 -9.23
C LYS A 23 -26.64 3.61 -8.43
N ALA A 24 -26.11 3.56 -7.21
CA ALA A 24 -25.83 4.75 -6.41
C ALA A 24 -24.77 5.63 -7.10
N TRP A 25 -23.77 5.01 -7.73
CA TRP A 25 -22.76 5.72 -8.52
C TRP A 25 -23.29 6.25 -9.85
N ASN A 26 -24.02 5.42 -10.61
CA ASN A 26 -24.65 5.83 -11.87
C ASN A 26 -25.99 5.10 -12.06
N SER A 27 -27.08 5.86 -12.00
CA SER A 27 -28.45 5.32 -12.07
C SER A 27 -28.79 4.60 -13.39
N GLU A 28 -28.10 4.92 -14.48
CA GLU A 28 -28.28 4.29 -15.80
C GLU A 28 -27.41 3.05 -16.00
N ALA A 29 -26.51 2.76 -15.05
CA ALA A 29 -25.54 1.68 -15.17
C ALA A 29 -26.22 0.30 -15.14
N ARG A 30 -25.72 -0.61 -15.97
CA ARG A 30 -26.22 -1.99 -16.08
C ARG A 30 -25.22 -2.96 -15.45
N PRO A 31 -25.57 -3.63 -14.34
CA PRO A 31 -24.65 -4.56 -13.67
C PRO A 31 -24.29 -5.75 -14.54
N ILE A 32 -23.00 -6.07 -14.57
CA ILE A 32 -22.45 -7.29 -15.17
C ILE A 32 -21.59 -7.96 -14.11
N PRO A 33 -21.97 -9.15 -13.60
CA PRO A 33 -21.12 -9.91 -12.70
C PRO A 33 -19.80 -10.26 -13.39
N ILE A 34 -18.69 -10.01 -12.69
CA ILE A 34 -17.34 -10.34 -13.16
C ILE A 34 -16.53 -10.87 -11.98
N GLU A 35 -15.71 -11.89 -12.23
CA GLU A 35 -14.79 -12.42 -11.23
C GLU A 35 -13.72 -11.39 -10.89
N ALA A 36 -13.38 -11.25 -9.60
CA ALA A 36 -12.38 -10.30 -9.14
C ALA A 36 -11.03 -10.49 -9.86
N GLN A 37 -10.61 -11.73 -10.09
CA GLN A 37 -9.38 -12.03 -10.83
C GLN A 37 -9.39 -11.45 -12.25
N ARG A 38 -10.53 -11.54 -12.97
CA ARG A 38 -10.66 -10.95 -14.31
C ARG A 38 -10.61 -9.42 -14.26
N VAL A 39 -11.09 -8.80 -13.19
CA VAL A 39 -10.95 -7.36 -12.96
C VAL A 39 -9.48 -6.98 -12.78
N GLY A 40 -8.72 -7.73 -11.97
CA GLY A 40 -7.28 -7.51 -11.80
C GLY A 40 -6.50 -7.66 -13.10
N LEU A 41 -6.77 -8.70 -13.90
CA LEU A 41 -6.15 -8.90 -15.22
C LEU A 41 -6.50 -7.77 -16.20
N ALA A 42 -7.74 -7.27 -16.14
CA ALA A 42 -8.14 -6.13 -16.96
C ALA A 42 -7.44 -4.84 -16.51
N ALA A 43 -7.22 -4.64 -15.21
CA ALA A 43 -6.46 -3.50 -14.70
C ALA A 43 -5.02 -3.49 -15.24
N ALA A 44 -4.34 -4.63 -15.21
CA ALA A 44 -3.02 -4.77 -15.81
C ALA A 44 -3.02 -4.46 -17.32
N SER A 45 -4.04 -4.92 -18.05
CA SER A 45 -4.18 -4.67 -19.50
C SER A 45 -4.44 -3.20 -19.85
N GLU A 46 -5.19 -2.50 -19.00
CA GLU A 46 -5.53 -1.08 -19.12
C GLU A 46 -4.44 -0.14 -18.58
N GLN A 47 -3.33 -0.71 -18.07
CA GLN A 47 -2.24 0.01 -17.40
C GLN A 47 -2.75 0.88 -16.25
N THR A 48 -3.64 0.32 -15.44
CA THR A 48 -4.10 0.92 -14.19
C THR A 48 -3.77 0.03 -13.02
N ASP A 49 -3.18 0.65 -12.00
CA ASP A 49 -2.78 -0.01 -10.76
C ASP A 49 -3.78 0.27 -9.62
N ARG A 50 -4.94 0.87 -9.94
CA ARG A 50 -5.92 1.30 -8.95
C ARG A 50 -7.33 0.85 -9.29
N LEU A 51 -7.94 0.13 -8.34
CA LEU A 51 -9.38 -0.16 -8.36
C LEU A 51 -10.06 0.70 -7.30
N VAL A 52 -11.15 1.36 -7.65
CA VAL A 52 -12.00 2.09 -6.70
C VAL A 52 -13.25 1.27 -6.45
N VAL A 53 -13.35 0.69 -5.26
CA VAL A 53 -14.50 -0.12 -4.85
C VAL A 53 -15.61 0.80 -4.37
N ASN A 54 -16.83 0.57 -4.83
CA ASN A 54 -18.04 1.31 -4.43
C ASN A 54 -17.87 2.86 -4.43
N PRO A 55 -17.39 3.47 -5.54
CA PRO A 55 -17.29 4.92 -5.62
C PRO A 55 -18.64 5.59 -5.37
N GLY A 56 -18.66 6.64 -4.55
CA GLY A 56 -19.88 7.40 -4.20
C GLY A 56 -20.64 6.85 -2.98
N THR A 57 -20.21 5.74 -2.39
CA THR A 57 -20.73 5.22 -1.11
C THR A 57 -19.58 4.95 -0.13
N ASP A 58 -19.46 3.71 0.34
CA ASP A 58 -18.37 3.12 1.12
C ASP A 58 -17.11 2.90 0.26
N SER A 59 -16.57 4.00 -0.28
CA SER A 59 -15.46 3.96 -1.23
C SER A 59 -14.15 3.53 -0.56
N ILE A 60 -13.46 2.56 -1.16
CA ILE A 60 -12.07 2.19 -0.82
C ILE A 60 -11.23 2.04 -2.09
N VAL A 61 -9.94 2.33 -1.99
CA VAL A 61 -8.99 2.26 -3.10
C VAL A 61 -8.04 1.08 -2.89
N LEU A 62 -8.07 0.13 -3.84
CA LEU A 62 -7.11 -0.97 -3.92
C LEU A 62 -5.94 -0.54 -4.81
N ARG A 63 -4.72 -0.61 -4.27
CA ARG A 63 -3.47 -0.19 -4.93
C ARG A 63 -2.77 -1.36 -5.61
N ARG A 64 -1.70 -1.06 -6.34
CA ARG A 64 -0.93 -2.00 -7.18
C ARG A 64 -0.71 -3.37 -6.54
N PRO A 65 -0.18 -3.50 -5.30
CA PRO A 65 0.13 -4.82 -4.74
C PRO A 65 -1.13 -5.69 -4.53
N VAL A 66 -2.24 -5.07 -4.13
CA VAL A 66 -3.53 -5.75 -3.93
C VAL A 66 -4.12 -6.15 -5.28
N VAL A 67 -4.13 -5.23 -6.25
CA VAL A 67 -4.64 -5.48 -7.60
C VAL A 67 -3.91 -6.63 -8.28
N TRP A 68 -2.59 -6.68 -8.12
CA TRP A 68 -1.76 -7.75 -8.69
C TRP A 68 -1.99 -9.08 -7.99
N SER A 69 -2.13 -9.08 -6.65
CA SER A 69 -2.49 -10.30 -5.90
C SER A 69 -3.82 -10.87 -6.38
N ILE A 70 -4.84 -10.01 -6.57
CA ILE A 70 -6.14 -10.39 -7.13
C ILE A 70 -5.98 -10.96 -8.55
N ALA A 71 -5.21 -10.31 -9.42
CA ALA A 71 -5.00 -10.76 -10.80
C ALA A 71 -4.34 -12.14 -10.87
N GLN A 72 -3.41 -12.42 -9.96
CA GLN A 72 -2.70 -13.69 -9.87
C GLN A 72 -3.50 -14.77 -9.12
N GLY A 73 -4.60 -14.39 -8.45
CA GLY A 73 -5.36 -15.30 -7.60
C GLY A 73 -4.64 -15.65 -6.29
N ASN A 74 -3.69 -14.82 -5.87
CA ASN A 74 -2.93 -15.00 -4.65
C ASN A 74 -3.63 -14.31 -3.46
N PRO A 75 -3.52 -14.86 -2.24
CA PRO A 75 -3.94 -14.13 -1.05
C PRO A 75 -3.09 -12.86 -0.89
N TYR A 76 -3.73 -11.79 -0.43
CA TYR A 76 -3.03 -10.58 -0.02
C TYR A 76 -3.01 -10.52 1.50
N PHE A 77 -1.84 -10.23 2.06
CA PHE A 77 -1.65 -9.93 3.48
C PHE A 77 -1.13 -8.51 3.60
N ALA A 78 -1.72 -7.71 4.48
CA ALA A 78 -1.16 -6.40 4.79
C ALA A 78 0.23 -6.56 5.41
N HIS A 79 1.09 -5.56 5.26
CA HIS A 79 2.49 -5.64 5.67
C HIS A 79 2.64 -5.88 7.19
N TRP A 80 1.75 -5.28 8.00
CA TRP A 80 1.69 -5.50 9.45
C TRP A 80 1.09 -6.85 9.88
N GLU A 81 0.54 -7.63 8.94
CA GLU A 81 0.03 -8.98 9.17
C GLU A 81 0.97 -10.07 8.62
N SER A 82 1.99 -9.67 7.84
CA SER A 82 2.89 -10.59 7.13
C SER A 82 4.19 -10.80 7.89
N THR A 83 4.32 -11.95 8.57
CA THR A 83 5.55 -12.34 9.26
C THR A 83 6.75 -12.49 8.32
N GLU A 84 6.49 -12.89 7.07
CA GLU A 84 7.51 -12.98 6.02
C GLU A 84 8.04 -11.59 5.65
N PHE A 85 7.16 -10.63 5.38
CA PHE A 85 7.57 -9.26 5.03
C PHE A 85 8.34 -8.58 6.18
N ASP A 86 7.93 -8.83 7.42
CA ASP A 86 8.62 -8.35 8.61
C ASP A 86 10.04 -8.94 8.72
N ALA A 87 10.18 -10.26 8.61
CA ALA A 87 11.48 -10.92 8.66
C ALA A 87 12.43 -10.43 7.55
N GLU A 88 11.97 -10.37 6.30
CA GLU A 88 12.80 -9.91 5.18
C GLU A 88 13.18 -8.43 5.30
N THR A 89 12.30 -7.58 5.87
CA THR A 89 12.64 -6.18 6.11
C THR A 89 13.70 -6.04 7.22
N ARG A 90 13.60 -6.83 8.29
CA ARG A 90 14.62 -6.87 9.35
C ARG A 90 15.97 -7.28 8.78
N ASP A 91 15.99 -8.30 7.94
CA ASP A 91 17.21 -8.77 7.27
C ASP A 91 17.79 -7.69 6.33
N LEU A 92 16.93 -7.02 5.56
CA LEU A 92 17.34 -5.92 4.67
C LEU A 92 18.00 -4.76 5.44
N LEU A 93 17.43 -4.41 6.59
CA LEU A 93 17.87 -3.26 7.40
C LEU A 93 18.86 -3.65 8.50
N ALA A 94 19.27 -4.92 8.56
CA ALA A 94 20.23 -5.41 9.53
C ALA A 94 21.58 -4.67 9.40
N GLY A 95 22.16 -4.33 10.56
CA GLY A 95 23.46 -3.66 10.62
C GLY A 95 23.45 -2.17 10.28
N ILE A 96 22.28 -1.53 10.16
CA ILE A 96 22.19 -0.07 10.15
C ILE A 96 22.46 0.44 11.57
N ASP A 97 23.45 1.31 11.72
CA ASP A 97 23.81 1.89 13.00
C ASP A 97 22.65 2.67 13.62
N ASN A 98 22.45 2.52 14.92
CA ASN A 98 21.42 3.19 15.74
C ASN A 98 19.96 2.81 15.48
N LEU A 99 19.69 1.88 14.56
CA LEU A 99 18.36 1.29 14.35
C LEU A 99 18.17 0.13 15.35
N LEU A 100 17.18 0.24 16.24
CA LEU A 100 16.87 -0.78 17.23
C LEU A 100 15.84 -1.78 16.73
N GLU A 101 14.79 -1.28 16.10
CA GLU A 101 13.62 -2.07 15.72
C GLU A 101 12.90 -1.41 14.54
N VAL A 102 12.16 -2.23 13.79
CA VAL A 102 11.30 -1.84 12.69
C VAL A 102 9.91 -2.43 12.87
N GLY A 103 8.93 -1.78 12.27
CA GLY A 103 7.55 -2.22 12.33
C GLY A 103 6.70 -1.49 11.30
N PHE A 104 5.44 -1.90 11.18
CA PHE A 104 4.58 -1.43 10.11
C PHE A 104 3.23 -0.99 10.65
N GLY A 105 2.68 0.04 10.01
CA GLY A 105 1.31 0.46 10.23
C GLY A 105 0.64 0.90 8.94
N PRO A 106 -0.70 1.02 8.94
CA PRO A 106 -1.43 1.53 7.79
C PRO A 106 -1.07 3.01 7.56
N GLY A 107 -0.56 3.31 6.36
CA GLY A 107 -0.32 4.70 5.92
C GLY A 107 -1.61 5.42 5.52
N ASP A 108 -2.62 4.65 5.15
CA ASP A 108 -3.96 5.10 4.76
C ASP A 108 -5.00 4.17 5.42
N PRO A 109 -5.31 4.37 6.72
CA PRO A 109 -6.13 3.43 7.49
C PRO A 109 -7.56 3.26 6.99
N ASN A 110 -8.06 4.23 6.23
CA ASN A 110 -9.41 4.21 5.65
C ASN A 110 -9.40 3.83 4.16
N ALA A 111 -8.24 3.50 3.60
CA ALA A 111 -8.04 3.19 2.19
C ALA A 111 -8.64 4.25 1.24
N THR A 112 -8.45 5.54 1.54
CA THR A 112 -9.01 6.64 0.73
C THR A 112 -8.31 6.80 -0.61
N GLY A 113 -7.06 6.34 -0.71
CA GLY A 113 -6.22 6.50 -1.89
C GLY A 113 -5.28 7.70 -1.82
N ASP A 114 -5.44 8.59 -0.82
CA ASP A 114 -4.72 9.87 -0.71
C ASP A 114 -3.39 9.74 0.06
N GLY A 115 -3.29 8.76 0.96
CA GLY A 115 -2.11 8.54 1.79
C GLY A 115 -1.07 7.58 1.19
N PRO A 116 0.06 7.36 1.89
CA PRO A 116 0.92 6.20 1.66
C PRO A 116 0.17 4.89 1.94
N ASP A 117 0.56 3.76 1.34
CA ASP A 117 -0.02 2.46 1.69
C ASP A 117 0.55 1.96 3.03
N VAL A 118 1.84 2.19 3.27
CA VAL A 118 2.56 1.70 4.46
C VAL A 118 3.28 2.83 5.18
N THR A 119 3.23 2.78 6.52
CA THR A 119 4.16 3.49 7.39
C THR A 119 5.20 2.49 7.92
N LEU A 120 6.48 2.70 7.60
CA LEU A 120 7.60 1.98 8.23
C LEU A 120 8.05 2.77 9.47
N LEU A 121 7.83 2.16 10.62
CA LEU A 121 8.21 2.66 11.94
C LEU A 121 9.65 2.25 12.22
N LEU A 122 10.49 3.20 12.62
CA LEU A 122 11.90 3.00 12.93
C LEU A 122 12.15 3.41 14.38
N TRP A 123 12.43 2.45 15.25
CA TRP A 123 12.82 2.76 16.62
C TRP A 123 14.32 2.96 16.69
N LEU A 124 14.72 4.10 17.26
CA LEU A 124 16.11 4.52 17.30
C LEU A 124 16.68 4.47 18.72
N VAL A 125 18.00 4.39 18.82
CA VAL A 125 18.71 4.64 20.09
C VAL A 125 18.40 6.06 20.60
N ASP A 126 18.35 6.23 21.93
CA ASP A 126 18.15 7.56 22.53
C ASP A 126 19.40 8.44 22.43
N GLY A 127 19.20 9.75 22.35
CA GLY A 127 20.28 10.74 22.41
C GLY A 127 21.02 10.99 21.09
N LEU A 128 20.47 10.52 19.96
CA LEU A 128 21.02 10.83 18.65
C LEU A 128 20.92 12.32 18.33
N ASP A 129 21.97 12.85 17.70
CA ASP A 129 21.93 14.18 17.10
C ASP A 129 21.26 14.16 15.71
N ALA A 130 21.07 15.34 15.13
CA ALA A 130 20.41 15.49 13.84
C ALA A 130 21.21 14.85 12.68
N GLU A 131 22.54 14.81 12.76
CA GLU A 131 23.39 14.24 11.71
C GLU A 131 23.28 12.71 11.73
N GLN A 132 23.28 12.11 12.91
CA GLN A 132 23.09 10.67 13.09
C GLN A 132 21.72 10.20 12.62
N VAL A 133 20.65 10.93 12.97
CA VAL A 133 19.29 10.62 12.49
C VAL A 133 19.19 10.75 10.97
N HIS A 134 19.80 11.78 10.40
CA HIS A 134 19.81 11.99 8.95
C HIS A 134 20.57 10.88 8.21
N ALA A 135 21.75 10.50 8.71
CA ALA A 135 22.55 9.41 8.14
C ALA A 135 21.79 8.08 8.17
N LEU A 136 21.17 7.74 9.31
CA LEU A 136 20.33 6.54 9.44
C LEU A 136 19.16 6.55 8.45
N THR A 137 18.41 7.66 8.40
CA THR A 137 17.23 7.76 7.54
C THR A 137 17.62 7.64 6.07
N THR A 138 18.74 8.24 5.68
CA THR A 138 19.29 8.16 4.31
C THR A 138 19.67 6.74 3.94
N GLU A 139 20.34 6.01 4.84
CA GLU A 139 20.71 4.61 4.62
C GLU A 139 19.47 3.71 4.51
N VAL A 140 18.48 3.89 5.39
CA VAL A 140 17.20 3.14 5.32
C VAL A 140 16.50 3.40 3.98
N GLN A 141 16.41 4.67 3.56
CA GLN A 141 15.83 5.02 2.27
C GLN A 141 16.57 4.36 1.11
N ALA A 142 17.90 4.39 1.12
CA ALA A 142 18.72 3.76 0.08
C ALA A 142 18.46 2.25 -0.03
N ARG A 143 18.44 1.52 1.09
CA ARG A 143 18.19 0.08 1.10
C ARG A 143 16.77 -0.28 0.67
N VAL A 144 15.79 0.46 1.16
CA VAL A 144 14.38 0.25 0.82
C VAL A 144 14.14 0.52 -0.67
N SER A 145 14.62 1.65 -1.19
CA SER A 145 14.44 2.00 -2.60
C SER A 145 15.20 1.08 -3.55
N GLY A 146 16.29 0.46 -3.11
CA GLY A 146 17.05 -0.53 -3.88
C GLY A 146 16.53 -1.96 -3.78
N SER A 147 15.48 -2.22 -2.99
CA SER A 147 15.01 -3.57 -2.69
C SER A 147 13.84 -4.01 -3.57
N ASP A 148 13.97 -5.19 -4.18
CA ASP A 148 12.89 -5.85 -4.93
C ASP A 148 11.68 -6.15 -4.04
N LEU A 149 11.90 -6.41 -2.75
CA LEU A 149 10.84 -6.64 -1.76
C LEU A 149 9.88 -5.43 -1.70
N PHE A 150 10.44 -4.24 -1.51
CA PHE A 150 9.65 -3.01 -1.37
C PHE A 150 9.09 -2.55 -2.71
N THR A 151 9.90 -2.56 -3.77
CA THR A 151 9.43 -2.11 -5.10
C THR A 151 8.29 -2.99 -5.63
N SER A 152 8.28 -4.29 -5.33
CA SER A 152 7.20 -5.18 -5.76
C SER A 152 5.96 -5.12 -4.86
N ARG A 153 6.13 -5.04 -3.53
CA ARG A 153 5.02 -5.19 -2.56
C ARG A 153 4.50 -3.89 -1.94
N VAL A 154 5.15 -2.74 -2.15
CA VAL A 154 4.76 -1.45 -1.57
C VAL A 154 4.48 -0.45 -2.70
N ASP A 155 3.34 0.26 -2.62
CA ASP A 155 2.96 1.31 -3.58
C ASP A 155 3.55 2.68 -3.18
N ALA A 156 3.44 3.04 -1.90
CA ALA A 156 3.84 4.35 -1.40
C ALA A 156 4.19 4.29 0.09
N LEU A 157 5.48 4.43 0.41
CA LEU A 157 5.97 4.33 1.78
C LEU A 157 6.10 5.70 2.46
N THR A 158 5.84 5.76 3.76
CA THR A 158 6.32 6.85 4.63
C THR A 158 7.15 6.28 5.77
N LEU A 159 8.21 6.99 6.17
CA LEU A 159 9.04 6.65 7.32
C LEU A 159 8.58 7.45 8.54
N THR A 160 8.50 6.81 9.69
CA THR A 160 8.22 7.46 10.97
C THR A 160 9.25 7.04 12.00
N LEU A 161 9.84 8.01 12.69
CA LEU A 161 10.83 7.77 13.73
C LEU A 161 10.13 7.66 15.08
N SER A 162 10.49 6.62 15.83
CA SER A 162 9.96 6.34 17.17
C SER A 162 11.10 6.28 18.19
N LYS A 163 10.81 6.67 19.43
CA LYS A 163 11.80 6.60 20.51
C LYS A 163 11.87 5.19 21.06
N LYS A 164 13.03 4.81 21.61
CA LYS A 164 13.19 3.52 22.30
C LYS A 164 12.14 3.26 23.38
N SER A 165 11.67 4.32 24.06
CA SER A 165 10.60 4.24 25.06
C SER A 165 9.28 3.67 24.54
N ASP A 166 9.07 3.74 23.23
CA ASP A 166 7.81 3.41 22.57
C ASP A 166 7.88 2.02 21.91
N LEU A 167 8.89 1.22 22.25
CA LEU A 167 8.99 -0.17 21.77
C LEU A 167 7.79 -0.98 22.27
N PRO A 168 7.13 -1.77 21.39
CA PRO A 168 5.99 -2.60 21.74
C PRO A 168 6.32 -3.80 22.65
#